data_AF-A0A9Q9N9D0-F1
#
_entry.id   AF-A0A9Q9N9D0-F1
#
_cell.length_a   1.000
_cell.length_b   1.000
_cell.length_c   1.000
_cell.angle_alpha   90.00
_cell.angle_beta   90.00
_cell.angle_gamma   90.00
#
_symmetry.space_group_name_H-M   'P 1'
#
loop_
_entity.id
_entity.type
_entity.pdbx_description
1 polymer ?
#
loop_
_entity_poly.entity_id
_entity_poly.type
_entity_poly.pdbx_seq_one_letter_code
_entity_poly.pdbx_strand_id
1 'polypeptide(L)'
;MEGTTWQIIQGDRDAITLNMSYYTSIFNEYETIEETWLMQIFQYFQKRKPQGFETKIIDLNEDEQITSQTFTAFLISNEMIENEHGLASSSLLYKSLSRNLKNDFEVEGYYQSINALLEDLLMKVNHHLPLEIKSYNDKLFMKQLMFSYREDHQYSRRLNRILRILPILINEMNEVSSNKTLIIYMYPESNLSPKEQVQLNTYLKSLEVPIIVLTGVSFFLSDTLEGMNYLINDQQMLTESLIETLEWDAPINFSKEDIQKSLKQFLIQYHEKFELNPTISNYAMKDIMLFNPCDLYTGLSFLHHCKQPFKLDLDYEQVPISLASYIRDIYKMKDF
;
A
#
# COMPACT_ATOMS: atom_id res chain seq x y z
N MET A 1 -4.33 14.48 2.84
CA MET A 1 -4.69 14.75 1.44
C MET A 1 -6.15 14.43 1.32
N GLU A 2 -6.98 15.44 1.04
CA GLU A 2 -8.34 15.20 0.53
C GLU A 2 -8.21 14.48 -0.83
N GLY A 3 -9.22 13.72 -1.24
CA GLY A 3 -9.14 12.89 -2.44
C GLY A 3 -8.71 13.69 -3.68
N THR A 4 -7.60 13.30 -4.28
CA THR A 4 -7.04 13.88 -5.52
C THR A 4 -6.96 12.81 -6.59
N THR A 5 -6.93 13.20 -7.86
CA THR A 5 -6.85 12.24 -8.96
C THR A 5 -5.56 12.49 -9.74
N TRP A 6 -4.63 11.55 -9.72
CA TRP A 6 -3.37 11.69 -10.43
C TRP A 6 -3.45 11.03 -11.80
N GLN A 7 -3.05 11.75 -12.83
CA GLN A 7 -2.73 11.18 -14.13
C GLN A 7 -1.22 11.00 -14.26
N ILE A 8 -0.78 9.75 -14.41
CA ILE A 8 0.61 9.40 -14.65
C ILE A 8 0.78 9.18 -16.15
N ILE A 9 1.64 9.96 -16.78
CA ILE A 9 1.91 9.92 -18.22
C ILE A 9 3.36 9.45 -18.42
N GLN A 10 3.55 8.42 -19.23
CA GLN A 10 4.86 7.91 -19.61
C GLN A 10 5.12 8.15 -21.11
N GLY A 11 6.04 9.08 -21.41
CA GLY A 11 6.36 9.44 -22.79
C GLY A 11 5.14 9.98 -23.55
N ASP A 12 4.96 9.53 -24.80
CA ASP A 12 3.96 10.06 -25.74
C ASP A 12 2.68 9.20 -25.85
N ARG A 13 2.52 8.10 -25.10
CA ARG A 13 1.48 7.09 -25.43
C ARG A 13 0.67 6.54 -24.27
N ASP A 14 1.30 6.26 -23.13
CA ASP A 14 0.64 5.52 -22.06
C ASP A 14 0.34 6.45 -20.89
N ALA A 15 -0.92 6.49 -20.47
CA ALA A 15 -1.35 7.25 -19.31
C ALA A 15 -2.33 6.44 -18.48
N ILE A 16 -2.16 6.50 -17.16
CA ILE A 16 -3.06 5.88 -16.20
C ILE A 16 -3.57 6.94 -15.22
N THR A 17 -4.80 6.75 -14.75
CA THR A 17 -5.40 7.60 -13.74
C THR A 17 -5.51 6.84 -12.43
N LEU A 18 -5.05 7.44 -11.33
CA LEU A 18 -5.14 6.88 -9.99
C LEU A 18 -5.89 7.83 -9.05
N ASN A 19 -6.82 7.29 -8.29
CA ASN A 19 -7.44 7.96 -7.15
C ASN A 19 -6.44 7.93 -5.99
N MET A 20 -6.12 9.11 -5.49
CA MET A 20 -5.09 9.34 -4.49
C MET A 20 -5.70 9.94 -3.24
N SER A 21 -5.59 9.19 -2.16
CA SER A 21 -5.93 9.66 -0.82
C SER A 21 -4.73 9.47 0.12
N TYR A 22 -4.92 9.81 1.39
CA TYR A 22 -3.92 9.54 2.40
C TYR A 22 -3.58 8.05 2.54
N TYR A 23 -4.60 7.18 2.44
CA TYR A 23 -4.43 5.74 2.31
C TYR A 23 -4.99 5.32 0.96
N THR A 24 -4.10 5.06 0.02
CA THR A 24 -4.45 4.64 -1.32
C THR A 24 -4.26 3.14 -1.44
N SER A 25 -5.26 2.42 -1.93
CA SER A 25 -5.18 0.99 -2.23
C SER A 25 -5.34 0.76 -3.73
N ILE A 26 -4.45 -0.02 -4.30
CA ILE A 26 -4.53 -0.55 -5.65
C ILE A 26 -4.70 -2.06 -5.51
N PHE A 27 -5.83 -2.57 -5.97
CA PHE A 27 -6.04 -4.01 -6.04
C PHE A 27 -5.32 -4.53 -7.28
N ASN A 28 -4.36 -5.42 -7.07
CA ASN A 28 -3.61 -6.05 -8.15
C ASN A 28 -4.42 -7.24 -8.66
N GLU A 29 -4.92 -7.14 -9.89
CA GLU A 29 -5.41 -8.31 -10.63
C GLU A 29 -4.20 -9.20 -11.02
N TYR A 30 -4.39 -10.33 -11.70
CA TYR A 30 -3.24 -11.19 -12.09
C TYR A 30 -2.27 -10.55 -13.10
N GLU A 31 -2.54 -9.31 -13.50
CA GLU A 31 -1.65 -8.50 -14.34
C GLU A 31 -0.58 -7.80 -13.46
N THR A 32 0.66 -7.70 -13.94
CA THR A 32 1.78 -7.10 -13.19
C THR A 32 2.04 -5.64 -13.60
N ILE A 33 1.02 -4.98 -14.15
CA ILE A 33 1.17 -3.67 -14.78
C ILE A 33 1.18 -2.56 -13.72
N GLU A 34 0.41 -2.74 -12.66
CA GLU A 34 0.31 -1.86 -11.50
C GLU A 34 1.66 -1.73 -10.79
N GLU A 35 2.42 -2.82 -10.68
CA GLU A 35 3.80 -2.79 -10.19
C GLU A 35 4.66 -1.85 -11.03
N THR A 36 4.52 -1.92 -12.35
CA THR A 36 5.28 -1.08 -13.28
C THR A 36 4.94 0.40 -13.08
N TRP A 37 3.64 0.74 -12.97
CA TRP A 37 3.20 2.11 -12.71
C TRP A 37 3.68 2.63 -11.36
N LEU A 38 3.61 1.82 -10.30
CA LEU A 38 4.13 2.18 -8.98
C LEU A 38 5.64 2.40 -9.00
N MET A 39 6.40 1.61 -9.78
CA MET A 39 7.82 1.84 -9.98
C MET A 39 8.09 3.15 -10.71
N GLN A 40 7.27 3.55 -11.68
CA GLN A 40 7.39 4.87 -12.33
C GLN A 40 7.13 6.00 -11.32
N ILE A 41 6.10 5.89 -10.50
CA ILE A 41 5.81 6.87 -9.43
C ILE A 41 6.98 6.95 -8.46
N PHE A 42 7.51 5.81 -8.02
CA PHE A 42 8.68 5.74 -7.15
C PHE A 42 9.88 6.49 -7.75
N GLN A 43 10.22 6.20 -9.01
CA GLN A 43 11.35 6.82 -9.73
C GLN A 43 11.13 8.32 -9.96
N TYR A 44 9.89 8.75 -10.21
CA TYR A 44 9.55 10.16 -10.44
C TYR A 44 9.94 11.04 -9.25
N PHE A 45 9.72 10.56 -8.02
CA PHE A 45 10.04 11.26 -6.78
C PHE A 45 11.47 11.02 -6.25
N GLN A 46 12.33 10.30 -6.99
CA GLN A 46 13.74 10.17 -6.62
C GLN A 46 14.55 11.42 -7.02
N LYS A 47 15.54 11.77 -6.19
CA LYS A 47 16.45 12.90 -6.46
C LYS A 47 17.27 12.72 -7.74
N ARG A 48 17.59 11.47 -8.10
CA ARG A 48 18.33 11.12 -9.31
C ARG A 48 17.45 10.26 -10.18
N LYS A 49 17.14 10.75 -11.38
CA LYS A 49 16.31 10.04 -12.34
C LYS A 49 17.21 9.22 -13.29
N PRO A 50 16.74 8.05 -13.76
CA PRO A 50 17.38 7.36 -14.88
C PRO A 50 17.49 8.26 -16.11
N GLN A 51 18.48 8.01 -16.96
CA GLN A 51 18.64 8.73 -18.22
C GLN A 51 17.44 8.42 -19.15
N GLY A 52 16.81 9.46 -19.72
CA GLY A 52 15.63 9.29 -20.58
C GLY A 52 14.32 9.05 -19.82
N PHE A 53 14.27 9.36 -18.52
CA PHE A 53 13.05 9.24 -17.73
C PHE A 53 12.03 10.34 -18.08
N GLU A 54 10.94 9.96 -18.74
CA GLU A 54 9.91 10.84 -19.29
C GLU A 54 8.54 10.65 -18.62
N THR A 55 8.52 10.45 -17.31
CA THR A 55 7.26 10.37 -16.56
C THR A 55 6.84 11.75 -16.07
N LYS A 56 5.56 12.08 -16.22
CA LYS A 56 4.91 13.26 -15.64
C LYS A 56 3.73 12.81 -14.79
N ILE A 57 3.45 13.55 -13.71
CA ILE A 57 2.28 13.33 -12.87
C ILE A 57 1.50 14.64 -12.82
N ILE A 58 0.24 14.61 -13.21
CA ILE A 58 -0.69 15.75 -13.23
C ILE A 58 -1.80 15.49 -12.22
N ASP A 59 -2.11 16.46 -11.37
CA ASP A 59 -3.31 16.44 -10.56
C ASP A 59 -4.48 16.91 -11.42
N LEU A 60 -5.42 16.02 -11.73
CA LEU A 60 -6.57 16.32 -12.58
C LEU A 60 -7.60 17.22 -11.88
N ASN A 61 -7.57 17.31 -10.54
CA ASN A 61 -8.50 18.16 -9.80
C ASN A 61 -8.09 19.63 -9.90
N GLU A 62 -6.78 19.91 -9.90
CA GLU A 62 -6.22 21.26 -9.98
C GLU A 62 -5.71 21.63 -11.38
N ASP A 63 -5.60 20.65 -12.29
CA ASP A 63 -4.97 20.76 -13.61
C ASP A 63 -3.51 21.24 -13.54
N GLU A 64 -2.80 20.81 -12.48
CA GLU A 64 -1.41 21.20 -12.21
C GLU A 64 -0.45 20.01 -12.21
N GLN A 65 0.75 20.21 -12.75
CA GLN A 65 1.80 19.18 -12.67
C GLN A 65 2.36 19.09 -11.25
N ILE A 66 2.28 17.90 -10.65
CA ILE A 66 2.89 17.61 -9.35
C ILE A 66 4.40 17.61 -9.52
N THR A 67 5.10 18.54 -8.89
CA THR A 67 6.57 18.59 -8.98
C THR A 67 7.21 17.34 -8.37
N SER A 68 8.32 16.87 -8.95
CA SER A 68 9.07 15.71 -8.40
C SER A 68 9.72 15.98 -7.05
N GLN A 69 9.64 17.22 -6.55
CA GLN A 69 10.13 17.62 -5.23
C GLN A 69 9.02 17.68 -4.18
N THR A 70 7.75 17.43 -4.55
CA THR A 70 6.66 17.39 -3.57
C THR A 70 6.86 16.27 -2.55
N PHE A 71 7.31 15.11 -3.02
CA PHE A 71 7.53 13.93 -2.20
C PHE A 71 8.97 13.40 -2.28
N THR A 72 9.35 12.58 -1.30
CA THR A 72 10.40 11.57 -1.39
C THR A 72 9.71 10.22 -1.21
N ALA A 73 9.69 9.41 -2.28
CA ALA A 73 9.00 8.13 -2.26
C ALA A 73 9.92 7.00 -1.74
N PHE A 74 9.36 6.10 -0.93
CA PHE A 74 10.02 4.88 -0.45
C PHE A 74 9.21 3.66 -0.83
N LEU A 75 9.85 2.70 -1.49
CA LEU A 75 9.28 1.40 -1.79
C LEU A 75 9.61 0.43 -0.66
N ILE A 76 8.58 -0.22 -0.11
CA ILE A 76 8.75 -1.20 0.97
C ILE A 76 7.93 -2.47 0.70
N SER A 77 8.39 -3.57 1.30
CA SER A 77 7.66 -4.84 1.40
C SER A 77 8.00 -5.51 2.73
N ASN A 78 7.22 -6.54 3.12
CA ASN A 78 7.52 -7.34 4.32
C ASN A 78 8.95 -7.91 4.30
N GLU A 79 9.44 -8.32 3.12
CA GLU A 79 10.80 -8.86 2.96
C GLU A 79 11.87 -7.77 3.15
N MET A 80 11.66 -6.59 2.57
CA MET A 80 12.58 -5.46 2.76
C MET A 80 12.71 -5.08 4.23
N ILE A 81 11.58 -5.04 4.96
CA ILE A 81 11.57 -4.75 6.40
C ILE A 81 12.29 -5.84 7.18
N GLU A 82 12.10 -7.12 6.84
CA GLU A 82 12.81 -8.22 7.49
C GLU A 82 14.32 -8.14 7.23
N ASN A 83 14.75 -7.73 6.03
CA ASN A 83 16.17 -7.57 5.69
C ASN A 83 16.87 -6.46 6.49
N GLU A 84 16.13 -5.50 7.06
CA GLU A 84 16.70 -4.46 7.93
C GLU A 84 17.36 -5.02 9.19
N HIS A 85 16.95 -6.21 9.65
CA HIS A 85 17.59 -6.89 10.79
C HIS A 85 19.03 -7.33 10.50
N GLY A 86 19.43 -7.38 9.22
CA GLY A 86 20.82 -7.61 8.84
C GLY A 86 21.74 -6.44 9.20
N LEU A 87 21.20 -5.28 9.59
CA LEU A 87 21.94 -4.06 9.94
C LEU A 87 23.01 -3.69 8.90
N ALA A 88 22.70 -3.89 7.62
CA ALA A 88 23.57 -3.46 6.54
C ALA A 88 23.79 -1.94 6.65
N SER A 89 25.00 -1.44 6.34
CA SER A 89 25.31 -0.02 6.50
C SER A 89 24.44 0.93 5.65
N SER A 90 23.81 0.40 4.60
CA SER A 90 22.85 1.12 3.74
C SER A 90 21.42 1.15 4.30
N SER A 91 21.09 0.23 5.21
CA SER A 91 19.76 0.06 5.80
C SER A 91 19.32 1.28 6.60
N LEU A 92 18.02 1.53 6.66
CA LEU A 92 17.45 2.65 7.41
C LEU A 92 17.57 2.41 8.91
N LEU A 93 17.37 1.17 9.37
CA LEU A 93 17.51 0.79 10.76
C LEU A 93 18.94 1.04 11.26
N TYR A 94 19.96 0.67 10.49
CA TYR A 94 21.35 0.99 10.82
C TYR A 94 21.58 2.50 10.95
N LYS A 95 21.05 3.29 10.01
CA LYS A 95 21.20 4.76 10.02
C LYS A 95 20.52 5.39 11.24
N SER A 96 19.32 4.93 11.57
CA SER A 96 18.57 5.37 12.75
C SER A 96 19.33 5.08 14.04
N LEU A 97 19.78 3.83 14.22
CA LEU A 97 20.58 3.44 15.40
C LEU A 97 21.90 4.22 15.48
N SER A 98 22.60 4.38 14.35
CA SER A 98 23.84 5.16 14.29
C SER A 98 23.61 6.64 14.58
N ARG A 99 22.48 7.22 14.16
CA ARG A 99 22.13 8.61 14.48
C ARG A 99 21.85 8.75 15.98
N ASN A 100 21.12 7.81 16.57
CA ASN A 100 20.84 7.82 18.01
C ASN A 100 22.13 7.77 18.83
N LEU A 101 23.09 6.91 18.47
CA LEU A 101 24.40 6.85 19.13
C LEU A 101 25.16 8.18 19.04
N LYS A 102 25.15 8.82 17.86
CA LYS A 102 25.83 10.11 17.66
C LYS A 102 25.19 11.28 18.38
N ASN A 103 23.88 11.22 18.59
CA ASN A 103 23.13 12.27 19.26
C ASN A 103 23.19 12.14 20.79
N ASP A 104 23.66 11.01 21.31
CA ASP A 104 23.85 10.79 22.73
C ASP A 104 25.26 11.24 23.15
N PHE A 105 25.32 12.27 24.00
CA PHE A 105 26.57 12.87 24.45
C PHE A 105 27.37 11.96 25.40
N GLU A 106 26.74 10.97 26.05
CA GLU A 106 27.43 10.06 26.95
C GLU A 106 28.21 8.97 26.20
N VAL A 107 27.74 8.62 25.00
CA VAL A 107 28.30 7.54 24.17
C VAL A 107 29.79 7.75 23.87
N GLU A 108 30.19 8.98 23.59
CA GLU A 108 31.61 9.32 23.35
C GLU A 108 32.48 9.02 24.59
N GLY A 109 31.97 9.28 25.80
CA GLY A 109 32.65 8.96 27.05
C GLY A 109 32.83 7.46 27.26
N TYR A 110 31.84 6.65 26.87
CA TYR A 110 31.96 5.19 26.89
C TYR A 110 33.05 4.70 25.92
N TYR A 111 33.13 5.26 24.71
CA TYR A 111 34.18 4.88 23.75
C TYR A 111 35.58 5.27 24.20
N GLN A 112 35.74 6.45 24.80
CA GLN A 112 37.03 6.86 25.39
C GLN A 112 37.48 5.89 26.48
N SER A 113 36.54 5.50 27.36
CA SER A 113 36.82 4.53 28.42
C SER A 113 37.22 3.15 27.87
N ILE A 114 36.51 2.66 26.85
CA ILE A 114 36.83 1.38 26.19
C ILE A 114 38.20 1.45 25.52
N ASN A 115 38.50 2.54 24.81
CA ASN A 115 39.78 2.69 24.11
C ASN A 115 40.96 2.74 25.10
N ALA A 116 40.81 3.42 26.23
CA ALA A 116 41.83 3.42 27.29
C ALA A 116 42.07 2.01 27.84
N LEU A 117 41.00 1.24 28.10
CA LEU A 117 41.13 -0.15 28.56
C LEU A 117 41.78 -1.07 27.52
N LEU A 118 41.50 -0.85 26.23
CA LEU A 118 42.17 -1.61 25.16
C LEU A 118 43.66 -1.30 25.13
N GLU A 119 44.07 -0.03 25.24
CA GLU A 119 45.47 0.37 25.31
C GLU A 119 46.20 -0.28 26.51
N ASP A 120 45.56 -0.28 27.69
CA ASP A 120 46.08 -0.96 28.87
C ASP A 120 46.30 -2.46 28.63
N LEU A 121 45.36 -3.14 27.96
CA LEU A 121 45.49 -4.55 27.60
C LEU A 121 46.64 -4.79 26.61
N LEU A 122 46.82 -3.91 25.62
CA LEU A 122 47.92 -4.02 24.68
C LEU A 122 49.26 -3.95 25.40
N MET A 123 49.43 -3.03 26.34
CA MET A 123 50.68 -2.92 27.12
C MET A 123 51.05 -4.21 27.85
N LYS A 124 50.07 -5.05 28.23
CA LYS A 124 50.32 -6.34 28.88
C LYS A 124 50.83 -7.43 27.93
N VAL A 125 50.54 -7.33 26.63
CA VAL A 125 50.86 -8.36 25.63
C VAL A 125 51.88 -7.90 24.58
N ASN A 126 52.30 -6.63 24.61
CA ASN A 126 53.01 -6.00 23.50
C ASN A 126 54.40 -6.60 23.21
N HIS A 127 55.08 -7.28 24.15
CA HIS A 127 56.35 -8.01 23.94
C HIS A 127 57.39 -7.34 22.98
N HIS A 128 57.47 -6.00 22.92
CA HIS A 128 58.29 -5.21 21.98
C HIS A 128 57.95 -5.38 20.48
N LEU A 129 56.76 -5.87 20.16
CA LEU A 129 56.22 -5.89 18.81
C LEU A 129 55.61 -4.52 18.47
N PRO A 130 55.63 -4.09 17.19
CA PRO A 130 55.01 -2.83 16.77
C PRO A 130 53.50 -3.03 16.53
N LEU A 131 52.76 -3.35 17.59
CA LEU A 131 51.31 -3.56 17.53
C LEU A 131 50.56 -2.26 17.82
N GLU A 132 49.45 -2.05 17.12
CA GLU A 132 48.55 -0.91 17.32
C GLU A 132 47.09 -1.38 17.44
N ILE A 133 46.32 -0.72 18.30
CA ILE A 133 44.88 -0.95 18.41
C ILE A 133 44.13 -0.02 17.49
N LYS A 134 43.14 -0.58 16.79
CA LYS A 134 42.16 0.21 16.09
C LYS A 134 41.15 0.79 17.09
N SER A 135 40.99 2.11 17.09
CA SER A 135 40.02 2.80 17.95
C SER A 135 38.60 2.26 17.77
N TYR A 136 37.99 1.94 18.91
CA TYR A 136 36.61 1.53 19.07
C TYR A 136 35.67 2.74 18.94
N ASN A 137 34.65 2.62 18.10
CA ASN A 137 33.71 3.69 17.74
C ASN A 137 32.35 3.11 17.30
N ASP A 138 31.39 3.97 16.98
CA ASP A 138 30.05 3.62 16.47
C ASP A 138 30.09 2.47 15.45
N LYS A 139 30.99 2.58 14.45
CA LYS A 139 31.03 1.64 13.33
C LYS A 139 31.47 0.25 13.77
N LEU A 140 32.38 0.16 14.73
CA LEU A 140 32.79 -1.13 15.31
C LEU A 140 31.72 -1.68 16.24
N PHE A 141 31.10 -0.83 17.06
CA PHE A 141 30.00 -1.23 17.93
C PHE A 141 28.82 -1.78 17.14
N MET A 142 28.35 -1.05 16.12
CA MET A 142 27.23 -1.48 15.28
C MET A 142 27.49 -2.83 14.57
N LYS A 143 28.73 -3.11 14.18
CA LYS A 143 29.11 -4.40 13.55
C LYS A 143 29.05 -5.58 14.52
N GLN A 144 29.07 -5.34 15.82
CA GLN A 144 28.99 -6.38 16.85
C GLN A 144 27.55 -6.65 17.27
N LEU A 145 26.59 -5.79 16.89
CA LEU A 145 25.18 -5.99 17.20
C LEU A 145 24.59 -7.14 16.38
N MET A 146 23.77 -7.95 17.05
CA MET A 146 23.00 -9.03 16.43
C MET A 146 21.64 -9.11 17.10
N PHE A 147 20.59 -9.34 16.31
CA PHE A 147 19.26 -9.55 16.85
C PHE A 147 19.16 -10.91 17.56
N SER A 148 18.77 -10.89 18.83
CA SER A 148 18.48 -12.11 19.62
C SER A 148 17.00 -12.44 19.54
N TYR A 149 16.60 -13.25 18.57
CA TYR A 149 15.20 -13.68 18.40
C TYR A 149 14.71 -14.68 19.47
N ARG A 150 15.60 -15.18 20.31
CA ARG A 150 15.30 -16.22 21.32
C ARG A 150 14.78 -15.65 22.63
N GLU A 151 15.07 -14.38 22.90
CA GLU A 151 14.80 -13.74 24.19
C GLU A 151 13.37 -13.18 24.29
N ASP A 152 12.71 -12.95 23.16
CA ASP A 152 11.34 -12.45 23.09
C ASP A 152 10.48 -13.34 22.17
N HIS A 153 9.69 -14.23 22.78
CA HIS A 153 8.77 -15.11 22.04
C HIS A 153 7.80 -14.34 21.14
N GLN A 154 7.46 -13.10 21.48
CA GLN A 154 6.61 -12.27 20.63
C GLN A 154 7.39 -11.78 19.39
N TYR A 155 8.68 -11.47 19.52
CA TYR A 155 9.55 -11.05 18.41
C TYR A 155 9.86 -12.18 17.41
N SER A 156 9.58 -13.44 17.76
CA SER A 156 9.67 -14.56 16.82
C SER A 156 8.64 -14.48 15.69
N ARG A 157 7.49 -13.83 15.92
CA ARG A 157 6.43 -13.65 14.93
C ARG A 157 6.76 -12.51 13.98
N ARG A 158 6.63 -12.76 12.69
CA ARG A 158 6.95 -11.79 11.63
C ARG A 158 6.18 -10.48 11.78
N LEU A 159 4.87 -10.53 12.03
CA LEU A 159 4.07 -9.31 12.24
C LEU A 159 4.64 -8.44 13.36
N ASN A 160 5.02 -9.03 14.49
CA ASN A 160 5.54 -8.27 15.62
C ASN A 160 6.88 -7.61 15.31
N ARG A 161 7.72 -8.25 14.48
CA ARG A 161 8.96 -7.63 13.99
C ARG A 161 8.66 -6.44 13.08
N ILE A 162 7.75 -6.62 12.12
CA ILE A 162 7.30 -5.56 11.22
C ILE A 162 6.77 -4.37 12.02
N LEU A 163 5.82 -4.59 12.94
CA LEU A 163 5.19 -3.53 13.73
C LEU A 163 6.16 -2.80 14.66
N ARG A 164 7.27 -3.43 15.08
CA ARG A 164 8.30 -2.77 15.88
C ARG A 164 9.30 -1.98 15.05
N ILE A 165 9.65 -2.48 13.86
CA ILE A 165 10.67 -1.86 13.00
C ILE A 165 10.07 -0.76 12.14
N LEU A 166 8.90 -0.98 11.56
CA LEU A 166 8.27 -0.05 10.63
C LEU A 166 8.17 1.39 11.16
N PRO A 167 7.77 1.66 12.43
CA PRO A 167 7.79 3.02 12.95
C PRO A 167 9.19 3.66 12.98
N ILE A 168 10.22 2.87 13.30
CA ILE A 168 11.62 3.34 13.30
C ILE A 168 12.05 3.69 11.87
N LEU A 169 11.68 2.85 10.89
CA LEU A 169 11.97 3.11 9.48
C LEU A 169 11.27 4.37 9.00
N ILE A 170 9.99 4.56 9.32
CA ILE A 170 9.22 5.74 8.90
C ILE A 170 9.82 7.02 9.49
N ASN A 171 10.20 7.00 10.77
CA ASN A 171 10.89 8.13 11.39
C ASN A 171 12.20 8.43 10.66
N GLU A 172 13.00 7.39 10.37
CA GLU A 172 14.24 7.57 9.62
C GLU A 172 14.00 8.08 8.19
N MET A 173 12.96 7.60 7.50
CA MET A 173 12.54 8.07 6.18
C MET A 173 12.21 9.56 6.21
N ASN A 174 11.46 10.01 7.20
CA ASN A 174 11.13 11.43 7.40
C ASN A 174 12.39 12.27 7.64
N GLU A 175 13.32 11.79 8.47
CA GLU A 175 14.56 12.50 8.79
C GLU A 175 15.53 12.61 7.60
N VAL A 176 15.62 11.59 6.75
CA VAL A 176 16.49 11.63 5.56
C VAL A 176 15.84 12.33 4.37
N SER A 177 14.53 12.53 4.40
CA SER A 177 13.77 13.20 3.35
C SER A 177 13.81 14.70 3.52
N SER A 178 14.12 15.42 2.44
CA SER A 178 14.01 16.88 2.40
C SER A 178 12.58 17.35 2.06
N ASN A 179 11.74 16.43 1.60
CA ASN A 179 10.38 16.66 1.13
C ASN A 179 9.41 15.78 1.94
N LYS A 180 8.10 15.88 1.70
CA LYS A 180 7.12 15.00 2.35
C LYS A 180 7.40 13.53 2.01
N THR A 181 7.33 12.64 2.99
CA THR A 181 7.50 11.20 2.74
C THR A 181 6.25 10.62 2.08
N LEU A 182 6.44 9.80 1.06
CA LEU A 182 5.40 8.96 0.44
C LEU A 182 5.84 7.50 0.54
N ILE A 183 4.97 6.63 1.03
CA ILE A 183 5.27 5.19 1.13
C ILE A 183 4.53 4.45 0.02
N ILE A 184 5.23 3.54 -0.67
CA ILE A 184 4.64 2.57 -1.58
C ILE A 184 4.89 1.19 -0.97
N TYR A 185 3.83 0.53 -0.50
CA TYR A 185 3.88 -0.77 0.14
C TYR A 185 3.39 -1.85 -0.81
N MET A 186 4.32 -2.72 -1.23
CA MET A 186 4.03 -3.83 -2.12
C MET A 186 3.63 -5.07 -1.31
N TYR A 187 2.43 -5.60 -1.57
CA TYR A 187 1.90 -6.87 -1.07
C TYR A 187 2.08 -7.07 0.44
N PRO A 188 1.53 -6.17 1.29
CA PRO A 188 1.66 -6.26 2.75
C PRO A 188 1.08 -7.56 3.34
N GLU A 189 0.20 -8.26 2.62
CA GLU A 189 -0.36 -9.56 2.99
C GLU A 189 0.67 -10.72 3.00
N SER A 190 1.80 -10.54 2.32
CA SER A 190 2.75 -11.61 2.07
C SER A 190 3.25 -12.29 3.35
N ASN A 191 2.96 -13.59 3.48
CA ASN A 191 3.32 -14.45 4.61
C ASN A 191 2.68 -14.03 5.96
N LEU A 192 1.54 -13.36 5.93
CA LEU A 192 0.74 -13.05 7.11
C LEU A 192 -0.57 -13.84 7.08
N SER A 193 -1.00 -14.35 8.23
CA SER A 193 -2.34 -14.92 8.37
C SER A 193 -3.42 -13.81 8.27
N PRO A 194 -4.68 -14.13 7.96
CA PRO A 194 -5.74 -13.11 7.84
C PRO A 194 -5.88 -12.22 9.08
N LYS A 195 -5.72 -12.78 10.29
CA LYS A 195 -5.74 -11.99 11.54
C LYS A 195 -4.58 -11.00 11.63
N GLU A 196 -3.41 -11.39 11.14
CA GLU A 196 -2.22 -10.54 11.12
C GLU A 196 -2.32 -9.46 10.04
N GLN A 197 -2.93 -9.77 8.90
CA GLN A 197 -3.21 -8.80 7.83
C GLN A 197 -4.11 -7.67 8.33
N VAL A 198 -5.19 -7.99 9.04
CA VAL A 198 -6.08 -6.98 9.65
C VAL A 198 -5.33 -6.10 10.65
N GLN A 199 -4.46 -6.69 11.47
CA GLN A 199 -3.64 -5.95 12.43
C GLN A 199 -2.66 -5.01 11.73
N LEU A 200 -1.97 -5.49 10.70
CA LEU A 200 -1.08 -4.65 9.90
C LEU A 200 -1.86 -3.54 9.20
N ASN A 201 -3.01 -3.82 8.59
CA ASN A 201 -3.81 -2.79 7.93
C ASN A 201 -4.24 -1.68 8.91
N THR A 202 -4.72 -2.07 10.10
CA THR A 202 -5.07 -1.11 11.16
C THR A 202 -3.90 -0.19 11.48
N TYR A 203 -2.69 -0.76 11.59
CA TYR A 203 -1.48 0.02 11.81
C TYR A 203 -1.16 0.94 10.63
N LEU A 204 -1.19 0.45 9.38
CA LEU A 204 -0.89 1.25 8.19
C LEU A 204 -1.84 2.43 8.03
N LYS A 205 -3.13 2.25 8.32
CA LYS A 205 -4.13 3.32 8.30
C LYS A 205 -3.93 4.37 9.40
N SER A 206 -3.26 4.01 10.49
CA SER A 206 -2.95 4.93 11.60
C SER A 206 -1.67 5.76 11.37
N LEU A 207 -0.90 5.46 10.33
CA LEU A 207 0.35 6.15 10.04
C LEU A 207 0.09 7.60 9.63
N GLU A 208 0.89 8.52 10.16
CA GLU A 208 0.83 9.94 9.78
C GLU A 208 1.64 10.25 8.48
N VAL A 209 1.66 9.32 7.53
CA VAL A 209 2.29 9.51 6.22
C VAL A 209 1.39 8.98 5.09
N PRO A 210 1.33 9.66 3.93
CA PRO A 210 0.58 9.14 2.80
C PRO A 210 1.19 7.82 2.32
N ILE A 211 0.32 6.84 2.07
CA ILE A 211 0.70 5.48 1.67
C ILE A 211 -0.11 5.03 0.45
N ILE A 212 0.59 4.39 -0.49
CA ILE A 212 0.00 3.63 -1.60
C ILE A 212 0.27 2.17 -1.33
N VAL A 213 -0.77 1.35 -1.29
CA VAL A 213 -0.69 -0.08 -1.02
C VAL A 213 -1.10 -0.83 -2.28
N LEU A 214 -0.20 -1.67 -2.81
CA LEU A 214 -0.54 -2.67 -3.81
C LEU A 214 -0.87 -3.96 -3.09
N THR A 215 -2.04 -4.54 -3.34
CA THR A 215 -2.51 -5.73 -2.63
C THR A 215 -3.33 -6.65 -3.52
N GLY A 216 -3.21 -7.96 -3.31
CA GLY A 216 -4.10 -8.96 -3.92
C GLY A 216 -5.23 -9.43 -3.00
N VAL A 217 -5.44 -8.76 -1.85
CA VAL A 217 -6.47 -9.15 -0.88
C VAL A 217 -7.34 -7.97 -0.45
N SER A 218 -8.60 -8.25 -0.20
CA SER A 218 -9.62 -7.27 0.20
C SER A 218 -9.30 -6.54 1.52
N PHE A 219 -8.54 -7.17 2.43
CA PHE A 219 -8.24 -6.60 3.74
C PHE A 219 -7.45 -5.29 3.71
N PHE A 220 -6.70 -5.00 2.65
CA PHE A 220 -5.88 -3.79 2.51
C PHE A 220 -6.52 -2.74 1.59
N LEU A 221 -7.79 -2.89 1.24
CA LEU A 221 -8.53 -1.86 0.52
C LEU A 221 -8.73 -0.62 1.42
N SER A 222 -8.76 0.55 0.77
CA SER A 222 -9.08 1.83 1.42
C SER A 222 -10.47 1.80 2.06
N ASP A 223 -10.74 2.66 3.04
CA ASP A 223 -12.09 2.80 3.63
C ASP A 223 -12.96 3.82 2.88
N THR A 224 -12.40 4.45 1.85
CA THR A 224 -13.03 5.51 1.04
C THR A 224 -12.82 5.22 -0.45
N LEU A 225 -13.81 5.53 -1.29
CA LEU A 225 -13.74 5.28 -2.73
C LEU A 225 -12.66 6.14 -3.40
N GLU A 226 -12.43 7.34 -2.88
CA GLU A 226 -11.41 8.30 -3.31
C GLU A 226 -9.98 7.81 -3.08
N GLY A 227 -9.80 6.75 -2.28
CA GLY A 227 -8.53 6.06 -2.09
C GLY A 227 -8.49 4.67 -2.71
N MET A 228 -9.58 4.20 -3.34
CA MET A 228 -9.62 2.90 -4.00
C MET A 228 -9.30 3.05 -5.48
N ASN A 229 -8.46 2.13 -5.96
CA ASN A 229 -8.13 1.99 -7.37
C ASN A 229 -8.47 0.58 -7.82
N TYR A 230 -9.20 0.51 -8.91
CA TYR A 230 -9.48 -0.73 -9.62
C TYR A 230 -9.19 -0.51 -11.10
N LEU A 231 -8.17 -1.20 -11.58
CA LEU A 231 -7.60 -1.01 -12.90
C LEU A 231 -7.95 -2.21 -13.77
N ILE A 232 -8.48 -1.96 -14.96
CA ILE A 232 -8.69 -2.99 -15.98
C ILE A 232 -8.15 -2.44 -17.30
N ASN A 233 -7.23 -3.14 -17.95
CA ASN A 233 -6.58 -2.71 -19.20
C ASN A 233 -6.06 -1.25 -19.13
N ASP A 234 -5.28 -0.93 -18.10
CA ASP A 234 -4.72 0.42 -17.84
C ASP A 234 -5.74 1.54 -17.61
N GLN A 235 -7.01 1.21 -17.37
CA GLN A 235 -8.06 2.19 -17.13
C GLN A 235 -8.60 2.09 -15.70
N GLN A 236 -8.74 3.25 -15.07
CA GLN A 236 -9.43 3.39 -13.79
C GLN A 236 -10.93 3.19 -13.97
N MET A 237 -11.49 2.19 -13.29
CA MET A 237 -12.92 1.93 -13.31
C MET A 237 -13.68 2.76 -12.27
N LEU A 238 -13.03 3.08 -11.13
CA LEU A 238 -13.65 3.85 -10.05
C LEU A 238 -13.47 5.34 -10.31
N THR A 239 -14.42 5.94 -11.04
CA THR A 239 -14.38 7.36 -11.42
C THR A 239 -15.60 8.11 -10.91
N GLU A 240 -15.50 9.43 -10.77
CA GLU A 240 -16.67 10.25 -10.43
C GLU A 240 -17.78 10.12 -11.49
N SER A 241 -17.40 10.03 -12.77
CA SER A 241 -18.35 9.80 -13.87
C SER A 241 -19.12 8.49 -13.74
N LEU A 242 -18.52 7.43 -13.16
CA LEU A 242 -19.24 6.20 -12.86
C LEU A 242 -20.33 6.45 -11.81
N ILE A 243 -20.00 7.18 -10.73
CA ILE A 243 -20.96 7.48 -9.67
C ILE A 243 -22.13 8.32 -10.21
N GLU A 244 -21.83 9.34 -11.01
CA GLU A 244 -22.85 10.16 -11.66
C GLU A 244 -23.74 9.33 -12.59
N THR A 245 -23.15 8.43 -13.39
CA THR A 245 -23.91 7.53 -14.28
C THR A 245 -24.82 6.61 -13.47
N LEU A 246 -24.31 6.02 -12.39
CA LEU A 246 -25.10 5.16 -11.52
C LEU A 246 -26.28 5.90 -10.88
N GLU A 247 -26.10 7.16 -10.50
CA GLU A 247 -27.16 8.00 -9.94
C GLU A 247 -28.23 8.36 -10.98
N TRP A 248 -27.81 8.79 -12.17
CA TRP A 248 -28.73 9.21 -13.24
C TRP A 248 -29.50 8.07 -13.87
N ASP A 249 -28.87 6.90 -14.05
CA ASP A 249 -29.48 5.75 -14.72
C ASP A 249 -30.27 4.84 -13.77
N ALA A 250 -30.33 5.20 -12.48
CA ALA A 250 -30.99 4.37 -11.47
C ALA A 250 -32.49 4.19 -11.78
N PRO A 251 -33.01 2.95 -11.85
CA PRO A 251 -34.43 2.69 -12.13
C PRO A 251 -35.35 3.04 -10.95
N ILE A 252 -34.76 3.38 -9.81
CA ILE A 252 -35.39 3.76 -8.55
C ILE A 252 -34.56 4.90 -7.97
N ASN A 253 -35.20 5.83 -7.27
CA ASN A 253 -34.51 6.93 -6.60
C ASN A 253 -33.59 6.39 -5.48
N PHE A 254 -32.30 6.29 -5.76
CA PHE A 254 -31.24 6.09 -4.78
C PHE A 254 -30.48 7.40 -4.62
N SER A 255 -30.06 7.73 -3.40
CA SER A 255 -29.18 8.89 -3.23
C SER A 255 -27.75 8.54 -3.63
N LYS A 256 -26.96 9.55 -4.00
CA LYS A 256 -25.52 9.39 -4.26
C LYS A 256 -24.79 8.71 -3.10
N GLU A 257 -25.12 9.06 -1.86
CA GLU A 257 -24.51 8.46 -0.67
C GLU A 257 -24.85 6.97 -0.54
N ASP A 258 -26.09 6.58 -0.86
CA ASP A 258 -26.49 5.17 -0.85
C ASP A 258 -25.71 4.36 -1.89
N ILE A 259 -25.55 4.89 -3.11
CA ILE A 259 -24.77 4.26 -4.19
C ILE A 259 -23.30 4.15 -3.79
N GLN A 260 -22.68 5.22 -3.30
CA GLN A 260 -21.28 5.20 -2.87
C GLN A 260 -21.04 4.21 -1.72
N LYS A 261 -21.93 4.19 -0.73
CA LYS A 261 -21.85 3.23 0.38
C LYS A 261 -21.99 1.80 -0.11
N SER A 262 -22.95 1.55 -1.00
CA SER A 262 -23.21 0.25 -1.59
C SER A 262 -22.03 -0.25 -2.43
N LEU A 263 -21.52 0.60 -3.33
CA LEU A 263 -20.35 0.30 -4.17
C LEU A 263 -19.13 -0.04 -3.31
N LYS A 264 -18.86 0.76 -2.28
CA LYS A 264 -17.75 0.50 -1.36
C LYS A 264 -17.88 -0.85 -0.68
N GLN A 265 -19.05 -1.17 -0.12
CA GLN A 265 -19.29 -2.45 0.55
C GLN A 265 -19.16 -3.62 -0.44
N PHE A 266 -19.68 -3.44 -1.65
CA PHE A 266 -19.58 -4.42 -2.72
C PHE A 266 -18.11 -4.74 -3.06
N LEU A 267 -17.29 -3.71 -3.27
CA LEU A 267 -15.86 -3.87 -3.53
C LEU A 267 -15.16 -4.57 -2.37
N ILE A 268 -15.31 -4.10 -1.13
CA ILE A 268 -14.63 -4.68 0.03
C ILE A 268 -14.99 -6.16 0.22
N GLN A 269 -16.25 -6.54 -0.02
CA GLN A 269 -16.73 -7.89 0.26
C GLN A 269 -16.47 -8.88 -0.88
N TYR A 270 -16.47 -8.42 -2.13
CA TYR A 270 -16.57 -9.31 -3.28
C TYR A 270 -15.47 -9.14 -4.33
N HIS A 271 -14.51 -8.23 -4.14
CA HIS A 271 -13.42 -7.97 -5.11
C HIS A 271 -12.79 -9.25 -5.67
N GLU A 272 -12.39 -10.15 -4.77
CA GLU A 272 -11.70 -11.40 -5.07
C GLU A 272 -12.52 -12.38 -5.92
N LYS A 273 -13.83 -12.11 -6.11
CA LYS A 273 -14.76 -12.97 -6.83
C LYS A 273 -15.06 -12.50 -8.25
N PHE A 274 -14.70 -11.27 -8.62
CA PHE A 274 -15.11 -10.67 -9.90
C PHE A 274 -14.59 -11.45 -11.11
N GLU A 275 -13.35 -11.92 -11.05
CA GLU A 275 -12.73 -12.67 -12.15
C GLU A 275 -13.20 -14.13 -12.26
N LEU A 276 -13.91 -14.65 -11.25
CA LEU A 276 -14.27 -16.07 -11.16
C LEU A 276 -15.60 -16.40 -11.85
N ASN A 277 -16.09 -15.53 -12.74
CA ASN A 277 -17.42 -15.61 -13.35
C ASN A 277 -18.53 -15.83 -12.29
N PRO A 278 -18.64 -14.95 -11.29
CA PRO A 278 -19.42 -15.21 -10.09
C PRO A 278 -20.91 -15.36 -10.41
N THR A 279 -21.58 -16.20 -9.63
CA THR A 279 -23.05 -16.23 -9.60
C THR A 279 -23.58 -15.26 -8.55
N ILE A 280 -24.44 -14.35 -8.98
CA ILE A 280 -25.03 -13.31 -8.15
C ILE A 280 -26.46 -13.72 -7.79
N SER A 281 -26.78 -13.72 -6.50
CA SER A 281 -28.10 -14.05 -5.98
C SER A 281 -28.58 -13.04 -4.94
N ASN A 282 -29.90 -12.86 -4.87
CA ASN A 282 -30.58 -12.08 -3.83
C ASN A 282 -31.35 -12.96 -2.82
N TYR A 283 -31.24 -14.29 -2.91
CA TYR A 283 -32.00 -15.21 -2.04
C TYR A 283 -31.19 -16.43 -1.57
N ALA A 284 -30.20 -16.87 -2.35
CA ALA A 284 -29.40 -18.06 -2.07
C ALA A 284 -27.95 -17.72 -1.70
N MET A 285 -27.33 -18.63 -0.95
CA MET A 285 -25.89 -18.59 -0.65
C MET A 285 -25.10 -18.92 -1.93
N LYS A 286 -24.66 -17.89 -2.65
CA LYS A 286 -23.84 -17.97 -3.87
C LYS A 286 -22.56 -17.16 -3.71
N ASP A 287 -21.78 -17.04 -4.78
CA ASP A 287 -20.52 -16.30 -4.78
C ASP A 287 -20.73 -14.86 -4.35
N ILE A 288 -21.73 -14.19 -4.91
CA ILE A 288 -22.08 -12.81 -4.55
C ILE A 288 -23.53 -12.77 -4.07
N MET A 289 -23.76 -12.17 -2.90
CA MET A 289 -25.08 -12.08 -2.28
C MET A 289 -25.51 -10.62 -2.12
N LEU A 290 -26.54 -10.21 -2.85
CA LEU A 290 -27.03 -8.82 -2.88
C LEU A 290 -28.53 -8.81 -2.59
N PHE A 291 -28.88 -8.58 -1.31
CA PHE A 291 -30.26 -8.64 -0.85
C PHE A 291 -30.99 -7.30 -1.03
N ASN A 292 -30.31 -6.18 -0.83
CA ASN A 292 -30.95 -4.87 -0.94
C ASN A 292 -31.02 -4.44 -2.42
N PRO A 293 -32.09 -3.74 -2.84
CA PRO A 293 -32.22 -3.26 -4.21
C PRO A 293 -31.08 -2.35 -4.68
N CYS A 294 -30.55 -1.48 -3.80
CA CYS A 294 -29.41 -0.62 -4.11
C CYS A 294 -28.13 -1.43 -4.35
N ASP A 295 -27.86 -2.43 -3.49
CA ASP A 295 -26.72 -3.33 -3.63
C ASP A 295 -26.78 -4.14 -4.92
N LEU A 296 -27.97 -4.66 -5.24
CA LEU A 296 -28.20 -5.39 -6.47
C LEU A 296 -27.98 -4.49 -7.70
N TYR A 297 -28.56 -3.29 -7.72
CA TYR A 297 -28.39 -2.34 -8.81
C TYR A 297 -26.91 -1.94 -9.00
N THR A 298 -26.27 -1.51 -7.92
CA THR A 298 -24.91 -0.98 -7.94
C THR A 298 -23.90 -2.05 -8.32
N GLY A 299 -23.98 -3.24 -7.70
CA GLY A 299 -23.07 -4.35 -7.98
C GLY A 299 -23.16 -4.86 -9.41
N LEU A 300 -24.39 -5.01 -9.94
CA LEU A 300 -24.60 -5.44 -11.34
C LEU A 300 -24.08 -4.41 -12.35
N SER A 301 -24.44 -3.14 -12.12
CA SER A 301 -24.05 -2.05 -13.02
C SER A 301 -22.54 -1.84 -13.03
N PHE A 302 -21.90 -1.98 -11.87
CA PHE A 302 -20.44 -1.94 -11.77
C PHE A 302 -19.75 -3.08 -12.53
N LEU A 303 -20.18 -4.33 -12.32
CA LEU A 303 -19.60 -5.47 -13.05
C LEU A 303 -19.79 -5.33 -14.57
N HIS A 304 -20.95 -4.81 -14.99
CA HIS A 304 -21.23 -4.52 -16.39
C HIS A 304 -20.33 -3.41 -16.96
N HIS A 305 -20.14 -2.32 -16.21
CA HIS A 305 -19.23 -1.23 -16.57
C HIS A 305 -17.80 -1.76 -16.78
N CYS A 306 -17.34 -2.60 -15.86
CA CYS A 306 -16.03 -3.26 -15.90
C CYS A 306 -15.95 -4.37 -16.96
N LYS A 307 -17.06 -4.70 -17.64
CA LYS A 307 -17.20 -5.82 -18.61
C LYS A 307 -16.81 -7.17 -18.02
N GLN A 308 -16.95 -7.33 -16.71
CA GLN A 308 -16.68 -8.58 -16.03
C GLN A 308 -17.83 -9.56 -16.27
N PRO A 309 -17.56 -10.82 -16.68
CA PRO A 309 -18.60 -11.81 -16.89
C PRO A 309 -19.20 -12.28 -15.55
N PHE A 310 -20.53 -12.43 -15.49
CA PHE A 310 -21.23 -12.95 -14.31
C PHE A 310 -22.50 -13.71 -14.70
N LYS A 311 -23.06 -14.47 -13.76
CA LYS A 311 -24.35 -15.17 -13.89
C LYS A 311 -25.36 -14.64 -12.89
N LEU A 312 -26.63 -14.58 -13.30
CA LEU A 312 -27.74 -14.14 -12.45
C LEU A 312 -28.56 -15.34 -11.99
N ASP A 313 -28.74 -15.47 -10.68
CA ASP A 313 -29.64 -16.43 -10.02
C ASP A 313 -30.53 -15.63 -9.05
N LEU A 314 -31.46 -14.87 -9.62
CA LEU A 314 -32.28 -13.88 -8.92
C LEU A 314 -33.72 -14.36 -8.75
N ASP A 315 -34.24 -14.22 -7.54
CA ASP A 315 -35.66 -14.27 -7.25
C ASP A 315 -36.28 -12.89 -7.51
N TYR A 316 -36.88 -12.74 -8.69
CA TYR A 316 -37.50 -11.50 -9.13
C TYR A 316 -38.76 -11.12 -8.33
N GLU A 317 -39.37 -12.04 -7.58
CA GLU A 317 -40.52 -11.72 -6.72
C GLU A 317 -40.10 -10.86 -5.52
N GLN A 318 -38.82 -10.95 -5.13
CA GLN A 318 -38.24 -10.18 -4.01
C GLN A 318 -37.59 -8.86 -4.47
N VAL A 319 -37.62 -8.56 -5.77
CA VAL A 319 -37.01 -7.34 -6.34
C VAL A 319 -38.10 -6.33 -6.71
N PRO A 320 -37.94 -5.04 -6.40
CA PRO A 320 -38.91 -4.03 -6.84
C PRO A 320 -39.10 -4.06 -8.37
N ILE A 321 -40.36 -3.91 -8.81
CA ILE A 321 -40.78 -4.13 -10.21
C ILE A 321 -39.95 -3.30 -11.20
N SER A 322 -39.67 -2.03 -10.88
CA SER A 322 -38.87 -1.15 -11.75
C SER A 322 -37.44 -1.68 -11.95
N LEU A 323 -36.79 -2.14 -10.87
CA LEU A 323 -35.44 -2.70 -10.92
C LEU A 323 -35.44 -4.08 -11.62
N ALA A 324 -36.43 -4.92 -11.34
CA ALA A 324 -36.59 -6.20 -12.01
C ALA A 324 -36.71 -6.05 -13.54
N SER A 325 -37.49 -5.06 -13.99
CA SER A 325 -37.66 -4.75 -15.42
C SER A 325 -36.34 -4.26 -16.03
N TYR A 326 -35.69 -3.30 -15.37
CA TYR A 326 -34.38 -2.78 -15.77
C TYR A 326 -33.32 -3.89 -15.93
N ILE A 327 -33.20 -4.79 -14.95
CA ILE A 327 -32.24 -5.90 -14.99
C ILE A 327 -32.52 -6.81 -16.19
N ARG A 328 -33.78 -7.15 -16.45
CA ARG A 328 -34.16 -8.02 -17.57
C ARG A 328 -33.88 -7.37 -18.93
N ASP A 329 -34.09 -6.06 -19.05
CA ASP A 329 -33.92 -5.31 -20.30
C ASP A 329 -32.44 -5.11 -20.66
N ILE A 330 -31.61 -4.76 -19.67
CA ILE A 330 -30.18 -4.47 -19.89
C ILE A 330 -29.36 -5.73 -20.01
N TYR A 331 -29.55 -6.67 -19.07
CA TYR A 331 -28.74 -7.89 -19.02
C TYR A 331 -29.29 -9.00 -19.89
N LYS A 332 -30.23 -8.66 -20.80
CA LYS A 332 -30.95 -9.54 -21.75
C LYS A 332 -30.65 -11.00 -21.47
N MET A 333 -31.47 -11.63 -20.64
CA MET A 333 -31.41 -13.09 -20.49
C MET A 333 -31.59 -13.72 -21.86
N LYS A 334 -30.49 -13.98 -22.56
CA LYS A 334 -30.47 -15.06 -23.52
C LYS A 334 -30.39 -16.31 -22.66
N ASP A 335 -31.56 -16.88 -22.41
CA ASP A 335 -31.69 -18.25 -21.96
C ASP A 335 -30.71 -19.10 -22.81
N PHE A 336 -29.70 -19.68 -22.15
CA PHE A 336 -28.80 -20.66 -22.75
C PHE A 336 -29.37 -22.05 -22.58
#